data_AF-A0A6P1GMA7-F1
#
_entry.id   AF-A0A6P1GMA7-F1
#
_cell.length_a   1.000
_cell.length_b   1.000
_cell.length_c   1.000
_cell.angle_alpha   90.00
_cell.angle_beta   90.00
_cell.angle_gamma   90.00
#
_symmetry.space_group_name_H-M   'P 1'
#
loop_
_entity.id
_entity.type
_entity.pdbx_description
1 polymer ?
#
loop_
_entity_poly.entity_id
_entity_poly.type
_entity_poly.pdbx_seq_one_letter_code
_entity_poly.pdbx_strand_id
1 'polypeptide(L)'
;MSKSADPCPKSAVSHGVGIAGLVGLGLWTLVARHYGMNGPNAGLAAVVACGIPMVLWSLLVDKVHRNPSTGIDWNAPARSVRSMLDTSLVKIAGLWATWLAIAVCYCIGRWYWTGSYRFAMDLLMAAAPWLLLLSIPYVIWLDRRLVEPRDACFAFGQWVIGGAAGKADMAQVANHARAWAVKGFFTAFMISIVPGNFASVIDWRLDGLLHNPVALTGFLIGIMFMIDVCMATVGYLLTMKPLDSHIRTANPYLGGWLAALLCYPPFVMMGAGGPFDYHGGGAEWDVWTRGMPALQWGLGALLVLLTAIYAWATVAFGIRFSNLTHRGILTHGPYRWTRHPAYLTKNLFWWFSSLPFLTTTGSLTDMVRNCALLGVTNAVYYWRARTEEQHLSADPAYQAYSDWMARNAPVPRFFAWVVGRKPDVPRETQPAE
;
A
#
# COMPACT_ATOMS: atom_id res chain seq x y z
N MET A 1 8.54 42.43 2.98
CA MET A 1 7.35 41.56 3.10
C MET A 1 7.81 40.11 3.02
N SER A 2 7.74 39.37 4.14
CA SER A 2 7.98 37.92 4.13
C SER A 2 6.89 37.27 3.29
N LYS A 3 7.24 36.65 2.14
CA LYS A 3 6.27 35.86 1.36
C LYS A 3 5.68 34.82 2.31
N SER A 4 4.37 34.86 2.58
CA SER A 4 3.73 33.80 3.34
C SER A 4 4.04 32.47 2.64
N ALA A 5 4.56 31.50 3.38
CA ALA A 5 4.90 30.20 2.81
C ALA A 5 3.65 29.61 2.13
N ASP A 6 3.78 29.21 0.85
CA ASP A 6 2.71 28.58 0.07
C ASP A 6 2.25 27.29 0.78
N PRO A 7 1.05 27.28 1.40
CA PRO A 7 0.67 26.21 2.30
C PRO A 7 0.42 24.92 1.53
N CYS A 8 1.06 23.83 1.97
CA CYS A 8 0.82 22.51 1.40
C CYS A 8 -0.62 22.06 1.70
N PRO A 9 -1.37 21.52 0.72
CA PRO A 9 -2.71 21.00 0.96
C PRO A 9 -2.74 19.97 2.08
N LYS A 10 -3.86 19.90 2.82
CA LYS A 10 -4.01 18.98 3.95
C LYS A 10 -3.97 17.52 3.47
N SER A 11 -3.17 16.72 4.15
CA SER A 11 -3.12 15.27 3.92
C SER A 11 -4.39 14.59 4.42
N ALA A 12 -4.86 13.56 3.69
CA ALA A 12 -6.01 12.74 4.08
C ALA A 12 -5.76 11.91 5.35
N VAL A 13 -4.50 11.63 5.68
CA VAL A 13 -4.06 10.92 6.90
C VAL A 13 -3.12 11.80 7.70
N SER A 14 -3.21 11.77 9.03
CA SER A 14 -2.26 12.45 9.91
C SER A 14 -0.99 11.62 10.10
N HIS A 15 0.12 12.27 10.46
CA HIS A 15 1.35 11.56 10.85
C HIS A 15 1.13 10.60 12.03
N GLY A 16 0.22 10.96 12.93
CA GLY A 16 0.01 10.24 14.19
C GLY A 16 -0.51 8.82 13.99
N VAL A 17 -1.33 8.57 12.95
CA VAL A 17 -1.81 7.22 12.64
C VAL A 17 -0.63 6.29 12.35
N GLY A 18 0.29 6.69 11.47
CA GLY A 18 1.46 5.89 11.12
C GLY A 18 2.37 5.63 12.31
N ILE A 19 2.65 6.67 13.09
CA ILE A 19 3.48 6.59 14.30
C ILE A 19 2.86 5.66 15.35
N ALA A 20 1.55 5.76 15.58
CA ALA A 20 0.86 4.87 16.51
C ALA A 20 1.00 3.40 16.11
N GLY A 21 0.88 3.10 14.82
CA GLY A 21 1.10 1.75 14.29
C GLY A 21 2.53 1.25 14.49
N LEU A 22 3.53 2.11 14.23
CA LEU A 22 4.94 1.79 14.47
C LEU A 22 5.22 1.49 15.95
N VAL A 23 4.67 2.28 16.86
CA VAL A 23 4.83 2.05 18.31
C VAL A 23 4.24 0.68 18.70
N GLY A 24 3.03 0.38 18.24
CA GLY A 24 2.39 -0.91 18.51
C GLY A 24 3.18 -2.10 17.96
N LEU A 25 3.63 -2.01 16.70
CA LEU A 25 4.47 -3.02 16.06
C LEU A 25 5.81 -3.19 16.78
N GLY A 26 6.46 -2.08 17.16
CA GLY A 26 7.74 -2.10 17.88
C GLY A 26 7.61 -2.77 19.25
N LEU A 27 6.59 -2.43 20.03
CA LEU A 27 6.32 -3.06 21.33
C LEU A 27 6.08 -4.56 21.19
N TRP A 28 5.25 -4.97 20.23
CA TRP A 28 5.04 -6.40 19.97
C TRP A 28 6.30 -7.12 19.53
N THR A 29 7.11 -6.50 18.67
CA THR A 29 8.38 -7.07 18.21
C THR A 29 9.33 -7.31 19.38
N LEU A 30 9.42 -6.37 20.33
CA LEU A 30 10.25 -6.54 21.53
C LEU A 30 9.76 -7.70 22.41
N VAL A 31 8.45 -7.83 22.62
CA VAL A 31 7.85 -8.95 23.36
C VAL A 31 8.11 -10.27 22.65
N ALA A 32 7.80 -10.35 21.37
CA ALA A 32 7.99 -11.56 20.57
C ALA A 32 9.45 -11.99 20.55
N ARG A 33 10.38 -11.04 20.45
CA ARG A 33 11.82 -11.33 20.50
C ARG A 33 12.28 -11.84 21.85
N HIS A 34 11.78 -11.27 22.95
CA HIS A 34 12.12 -11.73 24.30
C HIS A 34 11.70 -13.19 24.55
N TYR A 35 10.54 -13.59 24.01
CA TYR A 35 10.00 -14.94 24.18
C TYR A 35 10.26 -15.90 23.00
N GLY A 36 11.03 -15.48 21.98
CA GLY A 36 11.28 -16.31 20.79
C GLY A 36 10.04 -16.65 19.96
N MET A 37 9.04 -15.76 19.94
CA MET A 37 7.77 -15.96 19.23
C MET A 37 7.92 -15.62 17.73
N ASN A 38 8.51 -16.52 16.96
CA ASN A 38 8.72 -16.38 15.50
C ASN A 38 7.65 -17.07 14.63
N GLY A 39 6.65 -17.70 15.23
CA GLY A 39 5.61 -18.44 14.51
C GLY A 39 4.63 -17.55 13.71
N PRO A 40 3.85 -18.14 12.79
CA PRO A 40 2.96 -17.39 11.90
C PRO A 40 1.84 -16.63 12.63
N ASN A 41 1.34 -17.18 13.75
CA ASN A 41 0.37 -16.49 14.60
C ASN A 41 0.99 -15.26 15.30
N ALA A 42 2.28 -15.28 15.62
CA ALA A 42 2.97 -14.11 16.16
C ALA A 42 3.14 -13.02 15.09
N GLY A 43 3.35 -13.40 13.83
CA GLY A 43 3.29 -12.48 12.70
C GLY A 43 1.91 -11.82 12.51
N LEU A 44 0.82 -12.60 12.62
CA LEU A 44 -0.53 -12.02 12.61
C LEU A 44 -0.81 -11.12 13.81
N ALA A 45 -0.35 -11.49 15.00
CA ALA A 45 -0.43 -10.64 16.18
C ALA A 45 0.33 -9.32 15.98
N ALA A 46 1.40 -9.29 15.18
CA ALA A 46 2.10 -8.07 14.80
C ALA A 46 1.21 -7.12 13.97
N VAL A 47 0.41 -7.65 13.04
CA VAL A 47 -0.58 -6.88 12.27
C VAL A 47 -1.65 -6.30 13.21
N VAL A 48 -2.12 -7.07 14.18
CA VAL A 48 -3.10 -6.60 15.18
C VAL A 48 -2.50 -5.53 16.08
N ALA A 49 -1.28 -5.75 16.59
CA ALA A 49 -0.56 -4.80 17.43
C ALA A 49 -0.22 -3.51 16.68
N CYS A 50 0.01 -3.58 15.37
CA CYS A 50 0.13 -2.42 14.50
C CYS A 50 -1.22 -1.73 14.29
N GLY A 51 -2.28 -2.49 13.97
CA GLY A 51 -3.58 -1.94 13.57
C GLY A 51 -4.39 -1.31 14.70
N ILE A 52 -4.38 -1.88 15.90
CA ILE A 52 -5.19 -1.38 17.03
C ILE A 52 -4.82 0.07 17.38
N PRO A 53 -3.54 0.44 17.61
CA PRO A 53 -3.18 1.83 17.86
C PRO A 53 -3.54 2.78 16.73
N MET A 54 -3.42 2.33 15.47
CA MET A 54 -3.82 3.12 14.30
C MET A 54 -5.33 3.41 14.32
N VAL A 55 -6.15 2.42 14.66
CA VAL A 55 -7.61 2.56 14.80
C VAL A 55 -7.93 3.51 15.96
N LEU A 56 -7.32 3.31 17.12
CA LEU A 56 -7.55 4.15 18.29
C LEU A 56 -7.16 5.60 18.03
N TRP A 57 -6.00 5.85 17.42
CA TRP A 57 -5.59 7.20 17.02
C TRP A 57 -6.58 7.82 16.04
N SER A 58 -6.96 7.07 15.00
CA SER A 58 -7.90 7.52 13.97
C SER A 58 -9.26 7.93 14.56
N LEU A 59 -9.76 7.16 15.54
CA LEU A 59 -11.09 7.39 16.12
C LEU A 59 -11.09 8.42 17.25
N LEU A 60 -10.09 8.38 18.14
CA LEU A 60 -10.07 9.19 19.36
C LEU A 60 -9.42 10.56 19.15
N VAL A 61 -8.33 10.60 18.38
CA VAL A 61 -7.54 11.82 18.15
C VAL A 61 -7.99 12.51 16.87
N ASP A 62 -7.84 11.84 15.73
CA ASP A 62 -8.17 12.43 14.43
C ASP A 62 -9.68 12.52 14.18
N LYS A 63 -10.46 11.70 14.90
CA LYS A 63 -11.93 11.60 14.80
C LYS A 63 -12.41 11.43 13.36
N VAL A 64 -11.69 10.62 12.58
CA VAL A 64 -11.94 10.43 11.13
C VAL A 64 -13.35 9.94 10.83
N HIS A 65 -13.99 9.26 11.78
CA HIS A 65 -15.39 8.83 11.68
C HIS A 65 -16.36 9.99 11.45
N ARG A 66 -15.99 11.22 11.80
CA ARG A 66 -16.78 12.45 11.59
C ARG A 66 -16.46 13.18 10.29
N ASN A 67 -15.48 12.71 9.51
CA ASN A 67 -15.13 13.35 8.26
C ASN A 67 -16.31 13.21 7.28
N PRO A 68 -16.67 14.28 6.53
CA PRO A 68 -17.69 14.20 5.49
C PRO A 68 -17.41 13.13 4.44
N SER A 69 -16.12 12.83 4.18
CA SER A 69 -15.70 11.80 3.23
C SER A 69 -16.12 10.38 3.61
N THR A 70 -16.46 10.12 4.88
CA THR A 70 -17.02 8.81 5.28
C THR A 70 -18.43 8.58 4.70
N GLY A 71 -19.16 9.66 4.44
CA GLY A 71 -20.57 9.63 4.07
C GLY A 71 -21.47 9.17 5.21
N ILE A 72 -21.04 9.30 6.47
CA ILE A 72 -21.81 8.96 7.66
C ILE A 72 -22.36 10.24 8.30
N ASP A 73 -23.66 10.27 8.57
CA ASP A 73 -24.30 11.34 9.33
C ASP A 73 -24.58 10.88 10.77
N TRP A 74 -23.78 11.41 11.70
CA TRP A 74 -23.94 11.15 13.14
C TRP A 74 -24.96 12.07 13.81
N ASN A 75 -25.29 13.21 13.19
CA ASN A 75 -26.19 14.22 13.74
C ASN A 75 -27.65 13.89 13.45
N ALA A 76 -27.93 13.25 12.32
CA ALA A 76 -29.27 12.74 12.02
C ALA A 76 -29.66 11.55 12.93
N PRO A 77 -30.95 11.42 13.30
CA PRO A 77 -31.44 10.24 13.98
C PRO A 77 -31.24 9.00 13.11
N ALA A 78 -30.79 7.90 13.71
CA ALA A 78 -30.58 6.65 12.99
C ALA A 78 -31.92 6.16 12.39
N ARG A 79 -31.93 5.85 11.10
CA ARG A 79 -33.10 5.26 10.42
C ARG A 79 -33.52 3.97 11.13
N SER A 80 -34.79 3.59 11.05
CA SER A 80 -35.27 2.35 11.69
C SER A 80 -34.60 1.11 11.04
N VAL A 81 -34.43 0.02 11.81
CA VAL A 81 -33.91 -1.23 11.24
C VAL A 81 -34.81 -1.70 10.10
N ARG A 82 -36.13 -1.75 10.34
CA ARG A 82 -37.12 -2.20 9.34
C ARG A 82 -37.02 -1.45 8.02
N SER A 83 -36.83 -0.13 8.05
CA SER A 83 -36.69 0.67 6.82
C SER A 83 -35.42 0.38 6.03
N MET A 84 -34.36 -0.13 6.67
CA MET A 84 -33.07 -0.40 6.03
C MET A 84 -32.85 -1.87 5.68
N LEU A 85 -33.65 -2.79 6.23
CA LEU A 85 -33.46 -4.24 6.05
C LEU A 85 -33.32 -4.63 4.58
N ASP A 86 -34.22 -4.18 3.70
CA ASP A 86 -34.16 -4.54 2.27
C ASP A 86 -32.86 -4.07 1.61
N THR A 87 -32.41 -2.86 1.91
CA THR A 87 -31.16 -2.31 1.36
C THR A 87 -29.96 -3.09 1.89
N SER A 88 -29.93 -3.36 3.20
CA SER A 88 -28.85 -4.09 3.84
C SER A 88 -28.78 -5.54 3.39
N LEU A 89 -29.91 -6.22 3.18
CA LEU A 89 -29.96 -7.60 2.68
C LEU A 89 -29.40 -7.70 1.25
N VAL A 90 -29.77 -6.75 0.37
CA VAL A 90 -29.20 -6.68 -0.99
C VAL A 90 -27.68 -6.47 -0.94
N LYS A 91 -27.19 -5.60 -0.05
CA LYS A 91 -25.74 -5.42 0.15
C LYS A 91 -25.06 -6.67 0.66
N ILE A 92 -25.63 -7.35 1.66
CA ILE A 92 -25.07 -8.58 2.23
C ILE A 92 -25.01 -9.66 1.14
N ALA A 93 -26.06 -9.81 0.32
CA ALA A 93 -26.05 -10.71 -0.83
C ALA A 93 -24.94 -10.35 -1.82
N GLY A 94 -24.80 -9.08 -2.20
CA GLY A 94 -23.73 -8.62 -3.08
C GLY A 94 -22.33 -8.85 -2.51
N LEU A 95 -22.15 -8.58 -1.22
CA LEU A 95 -20.89 -8.78 -0.50
C LEU A 95 -20.47 -10.25 -0.50
N TRP A 96 -21.39 -11.17 -0.19
CA TRP A 96 -21.08 -12.60 -0.13
C TRP A 96 -20.99 -13.27 -1.50
N ALA A 97 -21.73 -12.78 -2.50
CA ALA A 97 -21.49 -13.15 -3.89
C ALA A 97 -20.08 -12.73 -4.36
N THR A 98 -19.60 -11.57 -3.90
CA THR A 98 -18.23 -11.11 -4.18
C THR A 98 -17.19 -12.03 -3.53
N TRP A 99 -17.36 -12.37 -2.25
CA TRP A 99 -16.46 -13.30 -1.58
C TRP A 99 -16.49 -14.71 -2.18
N LEU A 100 -17.66 -15.19 -2.62
CA LEU A 100 -17.77 -16.45 -3.35
C LEU A 100 -16.97 -16.42 -4.65
N ALA A 101 -17.09 -15.35 -5.45
CA ALA A 101 -16.31 -15.19 -6.67
C ALA A 101 -14.79 -15.17 -6.40
N ILE A 102 -14.36 -14.46 -5.36
CA ILE A 102 -12.95 -14.44 -4.92
C ILE A 102 -12.50 -15.84 -4.48
N ALA A 103 -13.31 -16.56 -3.70
CA ALA A 103 -13.01 -17.91 -3.25
C ALA A 103 -12.88 -18.88 -4.44
N VAL A 104 -13.74 -18.79 -5.45
CA VAL A 104 -13.62 -19.56 -6.70
C VAL A 104 -12.28 -19.26 -7.39
N CYS A 105 -11.88 -17.99 -7.49
CA CYS A 105 -10.57 -17.63 -8.04
C CYS A 105 -9.40 -18.22 -7.24
N TYR A 106 -9.48 -18.22 -5.90
CA TYR A 106 -8.47 -18.86 -5.05
C TYR A 106 -8.44 -20.39 -5.21
N CYS A 107 -9.58 -21.04 -5.36
CA CYS A 107 -9.66 -22.48 -5.62
C CYS A 107 -9.04 -22.85 -6.97
N ILE A 108 -9.30 -22.06 -8.02
CA ILE A 108 -8.75 -22.31 -9.37
C ILE A 108 -7.23 -22.07 -9.39
N GLY A 109 -6.75 -21.02 -8.73
CA GLY A 109 -5.35 -20.66 -8.69
C GLY A 109 -4.52 -21.62 -7.82
N ARG A 110 -3.97 -22.68 -8.42
CA ARG A 110 -3.18 -23.70 -7.69
C ARG A 110 -2.05 -23.11 -6.82
N TRP A 111 -1.46 -21.99 -7.22
CA TRP A 111 -0.40 -21.32 -6.46
C TRP A 111 -0.85 -20.80 -5.09
N TYR A 112 -2.15 -20.54 -4.88
CA TYR A 112 -2.68 -20.16 -3.57
C TYR A 112 -2.58 -21.29 -2.54
N TRP A 113 -2.42 -22.53 -3.00
CA TRP A 113 -2.38 -23.73 -2.16
C TRP A 113 -0.96 -24.26 -1.97
N THR A 114 0.06 -23.48 -2.34
CA THR A 114 1.48 -23.83 -2.18
C THR A 114 2.24 -22.75 -1.43
N GLY A 115 3.31 -23.16 -0.72
CA GLY A 115 4.19 -22.24 0.00
C GLY A 115 3.44 -21.37 1.03
N SER A 116 3.83 -20.10 1.10
CA SER A 116 3.29 -19.16 2.09
C SER A 116 1.82 -18.78 1.87
N TYR A 117 1.29 -18.91 0.65
CA TYR A 117 -0.12 -18.62 0.37
C TYR A 117 -1.08 -19.59 1.05
N ARG A 118 -0.64 -20.84 1.32
CA ARG A 118 -1.48 -21.82 2.03
C ARG A 118 -1.94 -21.29 3.39
N PHE A 119 -1.04 -20.63 4.13
CA PHE A 119 -1.38 -19.98 5.39
C PHE A 119 -2.47 -18.91 5.23
N ALA A 120 -2.40 -18.11 4.16
CA ALA A 120 -3.43 -17.11 3.87
C ALA A 120 -4.78 -17.76 3.56
N MET A 121 -4.80 -18.87 2.82
CA MET A 121 -6.03 -19.60 2.53
C MET A 121 -6.65 -20.20 3.80
N ASP A 122 -5.84 -20.86 4.63
CA ASP A 122 -6.29 -21.43 5.90
C ASP A 122 -6.88 -20.35 6.82
N LEU A 123 -6.22 -19.19 6.92
CA LEU A 123 -6.72 -18.06 7.70
C LEU A 123 -8.03 -17.50 7.14
N LEU A 124 -8.13 -17.30 5.82
CA LEU A 124 -9.33 -16.76 5.19
C LEU A 124 -10.52 -17.72 5.31
N MET A 125 -10.29 -19.04 5.16
CA MET A 125 -11.31 -20.06 5.39
C MET A 125 -11.79 -20.06 6.85
N ALA A 126 -10.87 -19.98 7.81
CA ALA A 126 -11.22 -19.91 9.23
C ALA A 126 -11.96 -18.61 9.59
N ALA A 127 -11.62 -17.49 8.95
CA ALA A 127 -12.24 -16.18 9.21
C ALA A 127 -13.61 -16.01 8.54
N ALA A 128 -13.86 -16.67 7.40
CA ALA A 128 -15.08 -16.52 6.61
C ALA A 128 -16.40 -16.66 7.41
N PRO A 129 -16.63 -17.70 8.23
CA PRO A 129 -17.90 -17.83 8.97
C PRO A 129 -18.11 -16.68 9.97
N TRP A 130 -17.04 -16.22 10.61
CA TRP A 130 -17.10 -15.08 11.54
C TRP A 130 -17.36 -13.77 10.80
N LEU A 131 -16.72 -13.56 9.66
CA LEU A 131 -16.97 -12.39 8.83
C LEU A 131 -18.42 -12.36 8.31
N LEU A 132 -19.00 -13.52 7.96
CA LEU A 132 -20.40 -13.63 7.57
C LEU A 132 -21.32 -13.19 8.69
N LEU A 133 -21.15 -13.80 9.87
CA LEU A 133 -21.95 -13.50 11.04
C LEU A 133 -21.86 -12.03 11.43
N LEU A 134 -20.64 -11.46 11.45
CA LEU A 134 -20.40 -10.06 11.84
C LEU A 134 -20.81 -9.05 10.77
N SER A 135 -20.82 -9.44 9.49
CA SER A 135 -21.22 -8.54 8.41
C SER A 135 -22.70 -8.13 8.50
N ILE A 136 -23.57 -9.01 9.01
CA ILE A 136 -25.01 -8.75 9.12
C ILE A 136 -25.32 -7.57 10.04
N PRO A 137 -24.97 -7.61 11.35
CA PRO A 137 -25.24 -6.48 12.24
C PRO A 137 -24.45 -5.23 11.82
N TYR A 138 -23.24 -5.38 11.27
CA TYR A 138 -22.43 -4.26 10.83
C TYR A 138 -23.06 -3.49 9.66
N VAL A 139 -23.49 -4.18 8.60
CA VAL A 139 -24.10 -3.54 7.42
C VAL A 139 -25.41 -2.87 7.81
N ILE A 140 -26.28 -3.54 8.58
CA ILE A 140 -27.53 -2.96 9.08
C ILE A 140 -27.26 -1.71 9.92
N TRP A 141 -26.28 -1.77 10.82
CA TRP A 141 -25.91 -0.62 11.65
C TRP A 141 -25.41 0.55 10.80
N LEU A 142 -24.50 0.29 9.86
CA LEU A 142 -23.89 1.31 9.03
C LEU A 142 -24.91 1.97 8.11
N ASP A 143 -25.74 1.18 7.42
CA ASP A 143 -26.76 1.68 6.49
C ASP A 143 -27.76 2.60 7.18
N ARG A 144 -28.02 2.44 8.47
CA ARG A 144 -28.90 3.37 9.22
C ARG A 144 -28.32 4.77 9.38
N ARG A 145 -27.02 4.95 9.17
CA ARG A 145 -26.27 6.20 9.37
C ARG A 145 -25.67 6.79 8.10
N LEU A 146 -25.61 6.04 7.00
CA LEU A 146 -25.05 6.56 5.73
C LEU A 146 -25.94 7.65 5.14
N VAL A 147 -25.35 8.71 4.58
CA VAL A 147 -26.10 9.71 3.80
C VAL A 147 -26.75 9.04 2.59
N GLU A 148 -25.94 8.32 1.80
CA GLU A 148 -26.40 7.50 0.67
C GLU A 148 -26.16 6.01 0.97
N PRO A 149 -27.18 5.26 1.42
CA PRO A 149 -27.02 3.84 1.68
C PRO A 149 -26.97 3.02 0.38
N ARG A 150 -27.44 3.49 -0.78
CA ARG A 150 -27.40 2.72 -2.02
C ARG A 150 -26.06 2.90 -2.76
N ASP A 151 -25.00 2.40 -2.15
CA ASP A 151 -23.63 2.47 -2.65
C ASP A 151 -23.28 1.38 -3.69
N ALA A 152 -22.01 1.30 -4.08
CA ALA A 152 -21.53 0.33 -5.06
C ALA A 152 -21.77 -1.15 -4.65
N CYS A 153 -21.77 -1.46 -3.35
CA CYS A 153 -22.08 -2.80 -2.87
C CYS A 153 -23.57 -3.13 -3.04
N PHE A 154 -24.44 -2.13 -2.88
CA PHE A 154 -25.87 -2.28 -3.16
C PHE A 154 -26.11 -2.45 -4.67
N ALA A 155 -25.49 -1.63 -5.52
CA ALA A 155 -25.61 -1.77 -6.98
C ALA A 155 -25.11 -3.14 -7.47
N PHE A 156 -24.01 -3.64 -6.91
CA PHE A 156 -23.54 -5.01 -7.19
C PHE A 156 -24.54 -6.06 -6.70
N GLY A 157 -25.10 -5.89 -5.50
CA GLY A 157 -26.17 -6.76 -4.98
C GLY A 157 -27.40 -6.80 -5.89
N GLN A 158 -27.88 -5.65 -6.36
CA GLN A 158 -28.99 -5.55 -7.32
C GLN A 158 -28.69 -6.35 -8.60
N TRP A 159 -27.47 -6.24 -9.12
CA TRP A 159 -27.04 -6.99 -10.30
C TRP A 159 -27.04 -8.51 -10.07
N VAL A 160 -26.50 -8.97 -8.93
CA VAL A 160 -26.44 -10.38 -8.56
C VAL A 160 -27.83 -11.01 -8.44
N ILE A 161 -28.80 -10.30 -7.86
CA ILE A 161 -30.17 -10.82 -7.68
C ILE A 161 -31.07 -10.61 -8.91
N GLY A 162 -30.49 -10.34 -10.08
CA GLY A 162 -31.24 -10.21 -11.34
C GLY A 162 -32.11 -8.95 -11.42
N GLY A 163 -31.77 -7.90 -10.68
CA GLY A 163 -32.51 -6.63 -10.69
C GLY A 163 -33.82 -6.66 -9.90
N ALA A 164 -34.07 -7.69 -9.08
CA ALA A 164 -35.26 -7.78 -8.24
C ALA A 164 -35.44 -6.58 -7.29
N ALA A 165 -34.35 -5.91 -6.90
CA ALA A 165 -34.35 -4.67 -6.12
C ALA A 165 -34.13 -3.41 -6.97
N GLY A 166 -34.45 -3.45 -8.27
CA GLY A 166 -34.27 -2.36 -9.23
C GLY A 166 -33.08 -2.55 -10.17
N LYS A 167 -33.01 -1.71 -11.20
CA LYS A 167 -31.92 -1.74 -12.20
C LYS A 167 -30.60 -1.29 -11.56
N ALA A 168 -29.59 -2.14 -11.66
CA ALA A 168 -28.25 -1.83 -11.17
C ALA A 168 -27.57 -0.74 -12.02
N ASP A 169 -26.88 0.18 -11.35
CA ASP A 169 -25.94 1.09 -12.00
C ASP A 169 -24.66 0.33 -12.36
N MET A 170 -24.46 0.07 -13.65
CA MET A 170 -23.32 -0.70 -14.15
C MET A 170 -21.97 0.00 -13.92
N ALA A 171 -21.93 1.33 -13.80
CA ALA A 171 -20.69 2.03 -13.45
C ALA A 171 -20.26 1.71 -12.02
N GLN A 172 -21.23 1.66 -11.10
CA GLN A 172 -21.01 1.27 -9.71
C GLN A 172 -20.66 -0.21 -9.58
N VAL A 173 -21.33 -1.10 -10.35
CA VAL A 173 -20.99 -2.53 -10.43
C VAL A 173 -19.53 -2.71 -10.87
N ALA A 174 -19.10 -2.00 -11.93
CA ALA A 174 -17.73 -2.08 -12.42
C ALA A 174 -16.71 -1.51 -11.40
N ASN A 175 -17.06 -0.45 -10.67
CA ASN A 175 -16.20 0.09 -9.61
C ASN A 175 -16.06 -0.89 -8.43
N HIS A 176 -17.18 -1.49 -8.00
CA HIS A 176 -17.19 -2.53 -6.96
C HIS A 176 -16.33 -3.72 -7.36
N ALA A 177 -16.55 -4.27 -8.56
CA ALA A 177 -15.78 -5.41 -9.07
C ALA A 177 -14.27 -5.13 -9.09
N ARG A 178 -13.85 -3.96 -9.58
CA ARG A 178 -12.43 -3.55 -9.57
C ARG A 178 -11.88 -3.39 -8.15
N ALA A 179 -12.61 -2.71 -7.27
CA ALA A 179 -12.17 -2.50 -5.88
C ALA A 179 -11.98 -3.82 -5.12
N TRP A 180 -12.90 -4.76 -5.32
CA TRP A 180 -12.82 -6.09 -4.71
C TRP A 180 -11.81 -7.01 -5.40
N ALA A 181 -11.55 -6.87 -6.69
CA ALA A 181 -10.44 -7.55 -7.36
C ALA A 181 -9.09 -7.11 -6.79
N VAL A 182 -8.89 -5.80 -6.56
CA VAL A 182 -7.69 -5.29 -5.85
C VAL A 182 -7.61 -5.91 -4.46
N LYS A 183 -8.71 -5.84 -3.69
CA LYS A 183 -8.72 -6.32 -2.30
C LYS A 183 -8.46 -7.82 -2.22
N GLY A 184 -9.10 -8.63 -3.06
CA GLY A 184 -8.87 -10.07 -3.14
C GLY A 184 -7.39 -10.37 -3.41
N PHE A 185 -6.88 -9.89 -4.55
CA PHE A 185 -5.49 -10.16 -4.95
C PHE A 185 -4.46 -9.78 -3.87
N PHE A 186 -4.50 -8.54 -3.39
CA PHE A 186 -3.48 -8.04 -2.48
C PHE A 186 -3.67 -8.49 -1.03
N THR A 187 -4.89 -8.73 -0.55
CA THR A 187 -5.08 -9.20 0.83
C THR A 187 -4.48 -10.58 1.02
N ALA A 188 -4.72 -11.51 0.08
CA ALA A 188 -4.12 -12.84 0.13
C ALA A 188 -2.59 -12.79 0.05
N PHE A 189 -2.04 -11.94 -0.82
CA PHE A 189 -0.60 -11.73 -0.93
C PHE A 189 0.00 -11.16 0.37
N MET A 190 -0.62 -10.13 0.96
CA MET A 190 -0.09 -9.51 2.18
C MET A 190 -0.11 -10.48 3.36
N ILE A 191 -1.21 -11.22 3.55
CA ILE A 191 -1.31 -12.23 4.60
C ILE A 191 -0.26 -13.33 4.42
N SER A 192 0.03 -13.74 3.18
CA SER A 192 0.99 -14.82 2.93
C SER A 192 2.42 -14.43 3.29
N ILE A 193 2.81 -13.17 3.12
CA ILE A 193 4.19 -12.73 3.36
C ILE A 193 4.45 -12.20 4.79
N VAL A 194 3.41 -11.85 5.55
CA VAL A 194 3.53 -11.37 6.94
C VAL A 194 4.36 -12.31 7.82
N PRO A 195 4.06 -13.63 7.92
CA PRO A 195 4.80 -14.54 8.78
C PRO A 195 6.30 -14.57 8.52
N GLY A 196 6.70 -14.68 7.25
CA GLY A 196 8.12 -14.79 6.87
C GLY A 196 8.90 -13.51 7.16
N ASN A 197 8.30 -12.34 6.88
CA ASN A 197 8.93 -11.05 7.15
C ASN A 197 9.00 -10.73 8.65
N PHE A 198 8.05 -11.21 9.44
CA PHE A 198 8.12 -11.07 10.89
C PHE A 198 9.19 -11.99 11.49
N ALA A 199 9.17 -13.28 11.13
CA ALA A 199 10.12 -14.27 11.62
C ALA A 199 11.58 -13.89 11.31
N SER A 200 11.85 -13.35 10.11
CA SER A 200 13.21 -12.95 9.71
C SER A 200 13.84 -11.90 10.61
N VAL A 201 13.04 -11.05 11.27
CA VAL A 201 13.51 -10.05 12.24
C VAL A 201 13.68 -10.67 13.62
N ILE A 202 12.73 -11.52 14.04
CA ILE A 202 12.76 -12.17 15.37
C ILE A 202 13.95 -13.13 15.49
N ASP A 203 14.19 -13.94 14.47
CA ASP A 203 15.25 -14.97 14.45
C ASP A 203 16.66 -14.40 14.23
N TRP A 204 16.78 -13.12 13.88
CA TRP A 204 18.06 -12.52 13.57
C TRP A 204 18.99 -12.49 14.79
N ARG A 205 20.25 -12.91 14.65
CA ARG A 205 21.26 -12.84 15.72
C ARG A 205 21.88 -11.45 15.81
N LEU A 206 21.81 -10.82 16.99
CA LEU A 206 22.33 -9.45 17.19
C LEU A 206 23.81 -9.41 17.59
N ASP A 207 24.42 -10.56 17.87
CA ASP A 207 25.81 -10.66 18.31
C ASP A 207 26.75 -10.05 17.27
N GLY A 208 27.54 -9.04 17.68
CA GLY A 208 28.54 -8.42 16.81
C GLY A 208 28.00 -7.58 15.65
N LEU A 209 26.69 -7.28 15.62
CA LEU A 209 26.04 -6.57 14.50
C LEU A 209 26.72 -5.23 14.17
N LEU A 210 27.10 -4.45 15.18
CA LEU A 210 27.77 -3.16 15.01
C LEU A 210 29.18 -3.25 14.41
N HIS A 211 29.78 -4.44 14.36
CA HIS A 211 31.09 -4.67 13.76
C HIS A 211 31.00 -5.33 12.38
N ASN A 212 29.79 -5.66 11.92
CA ASN A 212 29.56 -6.29 10.62
C ASN A 212 28.57 -5.44 9.81
N PRO A 213 29.06 -4.53 8.93
CA PRO A 213 28.20 -3.62 8.17
C PRO A 213 27.18 -4.34 7.29
N VAL A 214 27.54 -5.50 6.73
CA VAL A 214 26.66 -6.30 5.87
C VAL A 214 25.52 -6.89 6.69
N ALA A 215 25.83 -7.50 7.84
CA ALA A 215 24.81 -8.06 8.73
C ALA A 215 23.89 -6.98 9.31
N LEU A 216 24.44 -5.83 9.73
CA LEU A 216 23.64 -4.69 10.21
C LEU A 216 22.70 -4.16 9.12
N THR A 217 23.21 -4.00 7.90
CA THR A 217 22.39 -3.56 6.76
C THR A 217 21.27 -4.54 6.48
N GLY A 218 21.57 -5.85 6.42
CA GLY A 218 20.57 -6.90 6.22
C GLY A 218 19.48 -6.89 7.31
N PHE A 219 19.87 -6.73 8.58
CA PHE A 219 18.93 -6.65 9.70
C PHE A 219 18.00 -5.44 9.59
N LEU A 220 18.54 -4.26 9.31
CA LEU A 220 17.76 -3.02 9.20
C LEU A 220 16.81 -3.04 7.98
N ILE A 221 17.24 -3.66 6.87
CA ILE A 221 16.39 -3.91 5.71
C ILE A 221 15.28 -4.93 6.06
N GLY A 222 15.59 -5.96 6.85
CA GLY A 222 14.59 -6.89 7.37
C GLY A 222 13.51 -6.19 8.21
N ILE A 223 13.92 -5.29 9.11
CA ILE A 223 12.98 -4.46 9.89
C ILE A 223 12.10 -3.61 8.97
N MET A 224 12.68 -3.01 7.93
CA MET A 224 11.95 -2.23 6.95
C MET A 224 10.84 -3.07 6.28
N PHE A 225 11.16 -4.27 5.79
CA PHE A 225 10.16 -5.14 5.16
C PHE A 225 9.07 -5.59 6.13
N MET A 226 9.42 -5.89 7.38
CA MET A 226 8.44 -6.20 8.43
C MET A 226 7.47 -5.03 8.66
N ILE A 227 7.98 -3.80 8.75
CA ILE A 227 7.17 -2.58 8.88
C ILE A 227 6.25 -2.43 7.67
N ASP A 228 6.81 -2.45 6.46
CA ASP A 228 6.07 -2.25 5.21
C ASP A 228 4.91 -3.24 5.09
N VAL A 229 5.21 -4.52 5.26
CA VAL A 229 4.24 -5.61 5.11
C VAL A 229 3.17 -5.57 6.20
N CYS A 230 3.53 -5.33 7.47
CA CYS A 230 2.53 -5.25 8.54
C CYS A 230 1.58 -4.08 8.33
N MET A 231 2.10 -2.89 8.03
CA MET A 231 1.29 -1.69 7.80
C MET A 231 0.43 -1.79 6.54
N ALA A 232 0.99 -2.33 5.45
CA ALA A 232 0.23 -2.60 4.24
C ALA A 232 -0.92 -3.59 4.49
N THR A 233 -0.67 -4.66 5.26
CA THR A 233 -1.69 -5.65 5.63
C THR A 233 -2.83 -4.99 6.40
N VAL A 234 -2.53 -4.12 7.37
CA VAL A 234 -3.54 -3.34 8.10
C VAL A 234 -4.41 -2.53 7.12
N GLY A 235 -3.80 -1.84 6.14
CA GLY A 235 -4.54 -1.03 5.16
C GLY A 235 -5.50 -1.85 4.28
N TYR A 236 -5.12 -3.07 3.92
CA TYR A 236 -5.99 -3.99 3.17
C TYR A 236 -7.14 -4.56 4.02
N LEU A 237 -6.85 -4.96 5.27
CA LEU A 237 -7.85 -5.53 6.17
C LEU A 237 -8.88 -4.47 6.60
N LEU A 238 -8.42 -3.30 7.02
CA LEU A 238 -9.25 -2.24 7.61
C LEU A 238 -9.79 -1.27 6.56
N THR A 239 -10.37 -1.79 5.48
CA THR A 239 -11.03 -0.99 4.43
C THR A 239 -12.50 -0.72 4.81
N MET A 240 -12.77 0.32 5.62
CA MET A 240 -14.13 0.61 6.11
C MET A 240 -14.43 2.10 6.28
N LYS A 241 -15.71 2.47 6.12
CA LYS A 241 -16.16 3.87 6.17
C LYS A 241 -15.94 4.56 7.52
N PRO A 242 -16.19 3.93 8.69
CA PRO A 242 -15.94 4.58 9.99
C PRO A 242 -14.49 5.00 10.23
N LEU A 243 -13.52 4.38 9.54
CA LEU A 243 -12.10 4.71 9.62
C LEU A 243 -11.65 5.64 8.48
N ASP A 244 -12.59 6.10 7.64
CA ASP A 244 -12.34 6.90 6.43
C ASP A 244 -11.27 6.27 5.51
N SER A 245 -11.14 4.94 5.55
CA SER A 245 -10.12 4.14 4.84
C SER A 245 -10.69 3.31 3.69
N HIS A 246 -11.99 3.46 3.42
CA HIS A 246 -12.69 2.77 2.34
C HIS A 246 -12.14 3.17 0.97
N ILE A 247 -12.24 2.24 0.01
CA ILE A 247 -11.94 2.51 -1.39
C ILE A 247 -13.03 3.42 -1.95
N ARG A 248 -12.64 4.60 -2.45
CA ARG A 248 -13.55 5.52 -3.15
C ARG A 248 -13.70 5.09 -4.59
N THR A 249 -12.57 4.89 -5.27
CA THR A 249 -12.52 4.31 -6.62
C THR A 249 -11.30 3.41 -6.78
N ALA A 250 -11.43 2.41 -7.63
CA ALA A 250 -10.30 1.60 -8.11
C ALA A 250 -9.91 2.02 -9.54
N ASN A 251 -8.64 1.86 -9.90
CA ASN A 251 -8.09 2.34 -11.17
C ASN A 251 -8.88 1.75 -12.36
N PRO A 252 -9.49 2.58 -13.22
CA PRO A 252 -10.24 2.10 -14.39
C PRO A 252 -9.37 1.64 -15.55
N TYR A 253 -8.09 2.03 -15.59
CA TYR A 253 -7.24 1.87 -16.76
C TYR A 253 -6.51 0.53 -16.74
N LEU A 254 -6.67 -0.27 -17.79
CA LEU A 254 -5.97 -1.55 -17.94
C LEU A 254 -4.45 -1.40 -17.79
N GLY A 255 -3.87 -0.32 -18.32
CA GLY A 255 -2.44 -0.04 -18.18
C GLY A 255 -1.99 0.07 -16.73
N GLY A 256 -2.81 0.63 -15.84
CA GLY A 256 -2.50 0.67 -14.40
C GLY A 256 -2.47 -0.72 -13.77
N TRP A 257 -3.44 -1.58 -14.13
CA TRP A 257 -3.49 -2.96 -13.66
C TRP A 257 -2.29 -3.77 -14.14
N LEU A 258 -1.93 -3.67 -15.43
CA LEU A 258 -0.76 -4.36 -15.99
C LEU A 258 0.53 -3.89 -15.30
N ALA A 259 0.75 -2.59 -15.22
CA ALA A 259 1.93 -2.02 -14.56
C ALA A 259 2.05 -2.43 -13.10
N ALA A 260 0.93 -2.59 -12.39
CA ALA A 260 0.94 -3.09 -11.02
C ALA A 260 1.19 -4.60 -10.95
N LEU A 261 0.45 -5.43 -11.70
CA LEU A 261 0.55 -6.89 -11.63
C LEU A 261 1.93 -7.40 -12.01
N LEU A 262 2.60 -6.78 -12.99
CA LEU A 262 3.98 -7.10 -13.35
C LEU A 262 4.97 -7.01 -12.17
N CYS A 263 4.62 -6.29 -11.10
CA CYS A 263 5.44 -6.09 -9.91
C CYS A 263 5.10 -7.02 -8.74
N TYR A 264 4.10 -7.91 -8.85
CA TYR A 264 3.64 -8.75 -7.74
C TYR A 264 3.49 -10.22 -8.14
N PRO A 265 3.86 -11.18 -7.27
CA PRO A 265 3.57 -12.59 -7.49
C PRO A 265 2.07 -12.85 -7.71
N PRO A 266 1.70 -13.82 -8.58
CA PRO A 266 2.57 -14.70 -9.36
C PRO A 266 3.07 -14.09 -10.69
N PHE A 267 2.73 -12.84 -11.00
CA PHE A 267 3.02 -12.20 -12.28
C PHE A 267 4.32 -11.38 -12.29
N VAL A 268 5.11 -11.46 -11.22
CA VAL A 268 6.33 -10.66 -11.07
C VAL A 268 7.34 -11.02 -12.16
N MET A 269 7.70 -10.05 -13.00
CA MET A 269 8.60 -10.30 -14.14
C MET A 269 10.09 -10.09 -13.84
N MET A 270 10.40 -9.29 -12.83
CA MET A 270 11.77 -8.97 -12.39
C MET A 270 12.27 -9.90 -11.27
N GLY A 271 11.49 -10.93 -10.93
CA GLY A 271 11.92 -11.95 -9.97
C GLY A 271 13.02 -12.84 -10.56
N ALA A 272 13.74 -13.55 -9.69
CA ALA A 272 14.80 -14.47 -10.11
C ALA A 272 14.28 -15.50 -11.14
N GLY A 273 14.99 -15.63 -12.26
CA GLY A 273 14.60 -16.47 -13.41
C GLY A 273 13.46 -15.90 -14.27
N GLY A 274 12.98 -14.70 -13.96
CA GLY A 274 11.93 -14.01 -14.72
C GLY A 274 12.46 -13.28 -15.96
N PRO A 275 11.57 -12.82 -16.88
CA PRO A 275 11.99 -12.17 -18.12
C PRO A 275 12.74 -10.84 -17.95
N PHE A 276 12.55 -10.15 -16.82
CA PHE A 276 13.25 -8.91 -16.48
C PHE A 276 14.29 -9.12 -15.36
N ASP A 277 14.71 -10.36 -15.12
CA ASP A 277 15.77 -10.67 -14.17
C ASP A 277 17.10 -10.05 -14.62
N TYR A 278 17.63 -9.14 -13.81
CA TYR A 278 18.84 -8.38 -14.10
C TYR A 278 20.07 -8.89 -13.32
N HIS A 279 20.03 -10.09 -12.73
CA HIS A 279 21.13 -10.64 -11.94
C HIS A 279 22.03 -11.63 -12.71
N GLY A 280 21.88 -11.73 -14.04
CA GLY A 280 22.62 -12.68 -14.86
C GLY A 280 24.14 -12.49 -14.78
N GLY A 281 24.88 -13.46 -14.24
CA GLY A 281 26.33 -13.35 -14.04
C GLY A 281 26.73 -12.18 -13.13
N GLY A 282 25.80 -11.68 -12.30
CA GLY A 282 26.01 -10.59 -11.35
C GLY A 282 26.23 -11.08 -9.92
N ALA A 283 26.43 -10.13 -9.01
CA ALA A 283 26.46 -10.36 -7.57
C ALA A 283 25.92 -9.12 -6.85
N GLU A 284 25.69 -9.21 -5.55
CA GLU A 284 25.22 -8.11 -4.73
C GLU A 284 26.38 -7.25 -4.20
N TRP A 285 26.04 -6.04 -3.72
CA TRP A 285 26.96 -5.02 -3.23
C TRP A 285 27.95 -5.55 -2.18
N ASP A 286 27.55 -6.48 -1.32
CA ASP A 286 28.37 -7.05 -0.27
C ASP A 286 29.50 -7.93 -0.83
N VAL A 287 29.25 -8.58 -1.97
CA VAL A 287 30.26 -9.36 -2.70
C VAL A 287 31.26 -8.41 -3.36
N TRP A 288 30.78 -7.37 -4.04
CA TRP A 288 31.64 -6.40 -4.75
C TRP A 288 32.54 -5.58 -3.82
N THR A 289 32.09 -5.38 -2.58
CA THR A 289 32.80 -4.58 -1.58
C THR A 289 33.56 -5.43 -0.57
N ARG A 290 33.70 -6.73 -0.81
CA ARG A 290 34.44 -7.65 0.07
C ARG A 290 35.88 -7.17 0.26
N GLY A 291 36.31 -7.08 1.52
CA GLY A 291 37.64 -6.57 1.87
C GLY A 291 37.76 -5.04 1.87
N MET A 292 36.66 -4.31 1.66
CA MET A 292 36.61 -2.84 1.67
C MET A 292 35.65 -2.31 2.75
N PRO A 293 35.99 -2.38 4.05
CA PRO A 293 35.06 -2.09 5.15
C PRO A 293 34.44 -0.69 5.10
N ALA A 294 35.21 0.33 4.75
CA ALA A 294 34.70 1.71 4.65
C ALA A 294 33.62 1.84 3.56
N LEU A 295 33.81 1.15 2.42
CA LEU A 295 32.84 1.13 1.33
C LEU A 295 31.60 0.32 1.71
N GLN A 296 31.76 -0.78 2.46
CA GLN A 296 30.63 -1.53 3.00
C GLN A 296 29.77 -0.71 3.96
N TRP A 297 30.38 0.09 4.84
CA TRP A 297 29.65 1.02 5.70
C TRP A 297 28.93 2.10 4.90
N GLY A 298 29.60 2.69 3.91
CA GLY A 298 29.03 3.74 3.06
C GLY A 298 27.82 3.26 2.24
N LEU A 299 27.99 2.16 1.49
CA LEU A 299 26.89 1.58 0.71
C LEU A 299 25.80 1.00 1.60
N GLY A 300 26.15 0.33 2.69
CA GLY A 300 25.19 -0.18 3.66
C GLY A 300 24.30 0.92 4.24
N ALA A 301 24.90 2.04 4.65
CA ALA A 301 24.16 3.21 5.13
C ALA A 301 23.25 3.82 4.05
N LEU A 302 23.69 3.87 2.80
CA LEU A 302 22.87 4.32 1.67
C LEU A 302 21.66 3.41 1.45
N LEU A 303 21.87 2.09 1.43
CA LEU A 303 20.79 1.10 1.25
C LEU A 303 19.77 1.17 2.39
N VAL A 304 20.24 1.31 3.63
CA VAL A 304 19.38 1.54 4.81
C VAL A 304 18.61 2.84 4.70
N LEU A 305 19.23 3.94 4.25
CA LEU A 305 18.53 5.22 4.06
C LEU A 305 17.44 5.11 3.00
N LEU A 306 17.73 4.50 1.84
CA LEU A 306 16.76 4.31 0.75
C LEU A 306 15.56 3.48 1.22
N THR A 307 15.82 2.38 1.93
CA THR A 307 14.77 1.51 2.47
C THR A 307 14.01 2.17 3.62
N ALA A 308 14.65 2.97 4.47
CA ALA A 308 13.98 3.76 5.49
C ALA A 308 12.99 4.78 4.89
N ILE A 309 13.36 5.48 3.82
CA ILE A 309 12.45 6.40 3.12
C ILE A 309 11.30 5.63 2.46
N TYR A 310 11.57 4.44 1.92
CA TYR A 310 10.56 3.54 1.37
C TYR A 310 9.52 3.15 2.44
N ALA A 311 9.96 2.62 3.60
CA ALA A 311 9.04 2.31 4.69
C ALA A 311 8.33 3.55 5.24
N TRP A 312 9.00 4.70 5.31
CA TRP A 312 8.37 5.94 5.75
C TRP A 312 7.21 6.37 4.84
N ALA A 313 7.28 6.07 3.54
CA ALA A 313 6.15 6.28 2.63
C ALA A 313 4.94 5.42 3.02
N THR A 314 5.15 4.14 3.37
CA THR A 314 4.09 3.25 3.85
C THR A 314 3.56 3.67 5.21
N VAL A 315 4.42 4.10 6.13
CA VAL A 315 4.03 4.65 7.42
C VAL A 315 3.14 5.89 7.24
N ALA A 316 3.46 6.76 6.28
CA ALA A 316 2.66 7.95 5.98
C ALA A 316 1.25 7.61 5.46
N PHE A 317 1.10 6.50 4.70
CA PHE A 317 -0.22 5.97 4.33
C PHE A 317 -1.06 5.54 5.53
N GLY A 318 -0.41 5.03 6.58
CA GLY A 318 -1.09 4.48 7.74
C GLY A 318 -2.17 3.47 7.31
N ILE A 319 -3.39 3.65 7.84
CA ILE A 319 -4.50 2.71 7.62
C ILE A 319 -5.09 2.77 6.19
N ARG A 320 -4.60 3.67 5.35
CA ARG A 320 -5.13 3.88 3.98
C ARG A 320 -4.25 3.27 2.90
N PHE A 321 -3.17 2.60 3.25
CA PHE A 321 -2.31 1.96 2.25
C PHE A 321 -3.12 0.98 1.39
N SER A 322 -3.01 1.14 0.06
CA SER A 322 -3.55 0.20 -0.92
C SER A 322 -3.04 0.54 -2.32
N ASN A 323 -2.70 -0.48 -3.08
CA ASN A 323 -2.39 -0.36 -4.50
C ASN A 323 -3.66 -0.10 -5.33
N LEU A 324 -3.52 0.56 -6.49
CA LEU A 324 -4.56 0.74 -7.52
C LEU A 324 -5.86 1.41 -7.06
N THR A 325 -5.88 2.07 -5.89
CA THR A 325 -7.11 2.62 -5.32
C THR A 325 -6.92 4.05 -4.87
N HIS A 326 -7.97 4.85 -5.04
CA HIS A 326 -8.08 6.16 -4.44
C HIS A 326 -8.76 6.05 -3.07
N ARG A 327 -8.01 6.37 -2.01
CA ARG A 327 -8.46 6.39 -0.60
C ARG A 327 -8.20 7.74 0.09
N GLY A 328 -7.92 8.77 -0.68
CA GLY A 328 -7.47 10.09 -0.22
C GLY A 328 -6.03 10.38 -0.59
N ILE A 329 -5.72 11.67 -0.69
CA ILE A 329 -4.44 12.18 -1.18
C ILE A 329 -3.50 12.45 0.00
N LEU A 330 -2.26 11.98 -0.13
CA LEU A 330 -1.21 12.17 0.85
C LEU A 330 -0.30 13.32 0.44
N THR A 331 -0.02 14.20 1.39
CA THR A 331 0.78 15.42 1.15
C THR A 331 1.85 15.63 2.23
N HIS A 332 2.04 14.66 3.13
CA HIS A 332 2.94 14.76 4.27
C HIS A 332 4.06 13.71 4.23
N GLY A 333 5.04 13.86 5.13
CA GLY A 333 6.18 12.94 5.18
C GLY A 333 7.00 12.99 3.88
N PRO A 334 7.43 11.85 3.32
CA PRO A 334 8.27 11.84 2.13
C PRO A 334 7.50 12.29 0.87
N TYR A 335 6.16 12.35 0.92
CA TYR A 335 5.33 12.91 -0.15
C TYR A 335 5.52 14.43 -0.33
N ARG A 336 6.22 15.12 0.57
CA ARG A 336 6.63 16.51 0.34
C ARG A 336 7.83 16.65 -0.61
N TRP A 337 8.55 15.56 -0.85
CA TRP A 337 9.77 15.56 -1.66
C TRP A 337 9.51 15.14 -3.11
N THR A 338 8.69 14.12 -3.29
CA THR A 338 8.26 13.58 -4.58
C THR A 338 6.87 12.96 -4.43
N ARG A 339 6.10 12.83 -5.52
CA ARG A 339 4.77 12.19 -5.51
C ARG A 339 4.86 10.69 -5.23
N HIS A 340 5.99 10.07 -5.57
CA HIS A 340 6.20 8.62 -5.51
C HIS A 340 7.49 8.25 -4.77
N PRO A 341 7.62 8.55 -3.47
CA PRO A 341 8.87 8.35 -2.73
C PRO A 341 9.28 6.88 -2.65
N ALA A 342 8.32 5.97 -2.46
CA ALA A 342 8.56 4.53 -2.45
C ALA A 342 9.10 4.03 -3.80
N TYR A 343 8.52 4.47 -4.93
CA TYR A 343 9.01 4.04 -6.23
C TYR A 343 10.41 4.59 -6.51
N LEU A 344 10.66 5.87 -6.22
CA LEU A 344 11.98 6.48 -6.45
C LEU A 344 13.08 5.76 -5.67
N THR A 345 12.89 5.60 -4.37
CA THR A 345 13.90 5.01 -3.48
C THR A 345 14.12 3.53 -3.74
N LYS A 346 13.05 2.78 -4.10
CA LYS A 346 13.19 1.39 -4.49
C LYS A 346 14.00 1.20 -5.78
N ASN A 347 13.76 2.04 -6.78
CA ASN A 347 14.54 1.95 -8.03
C ASN A 347 16.01 2.28 -7.77
N LEU A 348 16.32 3.31 -6.97
CA LEU A 348 17.69 3.62 -6.56
C LEU A 348 18.30 2.45 -5.75
N PHE A 349 17.54 1.85 -4.84
CA PHE A 349 18.00 0.73 -4.04
C PHE A 349 18.47 -0.42 -4.92
N TRP A 350 17.73 -0.78 -5.97
CA TRP A 350 18.16 -1.85 -6.90
C TRP A 350 19.46 -1.51 -7.63
N TRP A 351 19.64 -0.28 -8.09
CA TRP A 351 20.92 0.12 -8.72
C TRP A 351 22.12 -0.03 -7.78
N PHE A 352 21.97 0.32 -6.50
CA PHE A 352 23.07 0.27 -5.54
C PHE A 352 23.25 -1.10 -4.86
N SER A 353 22.19 -1.91 -4.77
CA SER A 353 22.28 -3.27 -4.22
C SER A 353 22.88 -4.23 -5.23
N SER A 354 22.41 -4.21 -6.49
CA SER A 354 22.87 -5.18 -7.48
C SER A 354 24.08 -4.73 -8.30
N LEU A 355 24.35 -3.42 -8.36
CA LEU A 355 25.45 -2.82 -9.16
C LEU A 355 25.57 -3.48 -10.55
N PRO A 356 24.51 -3.42 -11.39
CA PRO A 356 24.34 -4.33 -12.55
C PRO A 356 25.41 -4.16 -13.65
N PHE A 357 26.22 -3.11 -13.55
CA PHE A 357 27.37 -2.86 -14.42
C PHE A 357 28.63 -3.66 -14.00
N LEU A 358 28.58 -4.42 -12.91
CA LEU A 358 29.62 -5.34 -12.48
C LEU A 358 29.16 -6.78 -12.73
N THR A 359 30.01 -7.59 -13.37
CA THR A 359 29.72 -9.00 -13.67
C THR A 359 30.85 -9.90 -13.21
N THR A 360 30.50 -11.05 -12.62
CA THR A 360 31.49 -12.03 -12.16
C THR A 360 32.13 -12.78 -13.33
N THR A 361 31.49 -12.75 -14.50
CA THR A 361 31.93 -13.39 -15.74
C THR A 361 32.90 -12.52 -16.55
N GLY A 362 33.01 -11.22 -16.25
CA GLY A 362 33.71 -10.25 -17.09
C GLY A 362 33.03 -9.99 -18.44
N SER A 363 31.82 -10.52 -18.64
CA SER A 363 31.06 -10.41 -19.89
C SER A 363 30.46 -9.02 -20.05
N LEU A 364 30.86 -8.33 -21.12
CA LEU A 364 30.23 -7.07 -21.54
C LEU A 364 28.75 -7.27 -21.88
N THR A 365 28.40 -8.44 -22.43
CA THR A 365 27.02 -8.79 -22.77
C THR A 365 26.15 -8.89 -21.53
N ASP A 366 26.65 -9.53 -20.46
CA ASP A 366 25.92 -9.64 -19.19
C ASP A 366 25.76 -8.26 -18.56
N MET A 367 26.80 -7.43 -18.60
CA MET A 367 26.78 -6.05 -18.09
C MET A 367 25.69 -5.21 -18.78
N VAL A 368 25.69 -5.20 -20.12
CA VAL A 368 24.70 -4.45 -20.91
C VAL A 368 23.30 -5.00 -20.68
N ARG A 369 23.15 -6.33 -20.62
CA ARG A 369 21.86 -6.98 -20.38
C ARG A 369 21.29 -6.62 -19.02
N ASN A 370 22.07 -6.75 -17.95
CA ASN A 370 21.63 -6.45 -16.58
C ASN A 370 21.22 -4.97 -16.44
N CYS A 371 22.04 -4.05 -16.95
CA CYS A 371 21.71 -2.62 -16.95
C CYS A 371 20.42 -2.32 -17.74
N ALA A 372 20.26 -2.93 -18.93
CA ALA A 372 19.06 -2.74 -19.74
C ALA A 372 17.80 -3.30 -19.05
N LEU A 373 17.88 -4.50 -18.46
CA LEU A 373 16.75 -5.14 -17.77
C LEU A 373 16.38 -4.43 -16.47
N LEU A 374 17.36 -3.91 -15.72
CA LEU A 374 17.06 -3.04 -14.58
C LEU A 374 16.42 -1.72 -15.04
N GLY A 375 16.89 -1.14 -16.15
CA GLY A 375 16.26 0.02 -16.78
C GLY A 375 14.80 -0.23 -17.19
N VAL A 376 14.49 -1.39 -17.78
CA VAL A 376 13.11 -1.82 -18.08
C VAL A 376 12.31 -1.96 -16.79
N THR A 377 12.88 -2.58 -15.75
CA THR A 377 12.23 -2.69 -14.44
C THR A 377 11.88 -1.30 -13.89
N ASN A 378 12.79 -0.32 -13.97
CA ASN A 378 12.49 1.05 -13.55
C ASN A 378 11.42 1.72 -14.43
N ALA A 379 11.41 1.46 -15.74
CA ALA A 379 10.39 1.96 -16.66
C ALA A 379 8.99 1.43 -16.31
N VAL A 380 8.87 0.19 -15.83
CA VAL A 380 7.60 -0.35 -15.31
C VAL A 380 7.12 0.44 -14.09
N TYR A 381 8.01 0.79 -13.15
CA TYR A 381 7.64 1.65 -12.01
C TYR A 381 7.27 3.07 -12.41
N TYR A 382 7.95 3.64 -13.41
CA TYR A 382 7.56 4.93 -13.97
C TYR A 382 6.17 4.86 -14.62
N TRP A 383 5.89 3.83 -15.41
CA TRP A 383 4.58 3.61 -16.03
C TRP A 383 3.48 3.45 -14.96
N ARG A 384 3.77 2.68 -13.91
CA ARG A 384 2.89 2.52 -12.74
C ARG A 384 2.62 3.85 -12.05
N ALA A 385 3.64 4.68 -11.82
CA ALA A 385 3.48 6.01 -11.26
C ALA A 385 2.53 6.86 -12.12
N ARG A 386 2.77 6.92 -13.44
CA ARG A 386 1.97 7.74 -14.37
C ARG A 386 0.51 7.31 -14.44
N THR A 387 0.24 6.01 -14.42
CA THR A 387 -1.15 5.49 -14.44
C THR A 387 -1.87 5.70 -13.10
N GLU A 388 -1.14 5.74 -11.99
CA GLU A 388 -1.67 6.15 -10.68
C GLU A 388 -2.02 7.65 -10.67
N GLU A 389 -1.13 8.52 -11.17
CA GLU A 389 -1.41 9.96 -11.31
C GLU A 389 -2.60 10.23 -12.23
N GLN A 390 -2.75 9.47 -13.32
CA GLN A 390 -3.90 9.56 -14.23
C GLN A 390 -5.21 9.17 -13.54
N HIS A 391 -5.19 8.16 -12.67
CA HIS A 391 -6.37 7.78 -11.89
C HIS A 391 -6.75 8.86 -10.87
N LEU A 392 -5.74 9.48 -10.24
CA LEU A 392 -5.96 10.50 -9.22
C LEU A 392 -6.23 11.90 -9.79
N SER A 393 -5.93 12.17 -11.06
CA SER A 393 -6.02 13.52 -11.65
C SER A 393 -7.43 14.12 -11.68
N ALA A 394 -8.46 13.30 -11.56
CA ALA A 394 -9.85 13.77 -11.45
C ALA A 394 -10.19 14.32 -10.06
N ASP A 395 -9.39 14.05 -9.02
CA ASP A 395 -9.64 14.54 -7.66
C ASP A 395 -9.09 15.98 -7.49
N PRO A 396 -9.92 16.96 -7.10
CA PRO A 396 -9.47 18.32 -6.82
C PRO A 396 -8.34 18.42 -5.78
N ALA A 397 -8.34 17.55 -4.77
CA ALA A 397 -7.27 17.51 -3.77
C ALA A 397 -5.93 17.07 -4.39
N TYR A 398 -5.98 16.16 -5.37
CA TYR A 398 -4.78 15.74 -6.09
C TYR A 398 -4.28 16.83 -7.03
N GLN A 399 -5.17 17.55 -7.72
CA GLN A 399 -4.79 18.69 -8.56
C GLN A 399 -4.08 19.77 -7.72
N ALA A 400 -4.67 20.18 -6.60
CA ALA A 400 -4.07 21.15 -5.69
C ALA A 400 -2.71 20.69 -5.16
N TYR A 401 -2.58 19.41 -4.80
CA TYR A 401 -1.30 18.83 -4.39
C TYR A 401 -0.27 18.81 -5.54
N SER A 402 -0.69 18.43 -6.75
CA SER A 402 0.19 18.39 -7.91
C SER A 402 0.73 19.77 -8.27
N ASP A 403 -0.10 20.81 -8.20
CA ASP A 403 0.27 22.21 -8.46
C ASP A 403 1.20 22.75 -7.36
N TRP A 404 0.96 22.37 -6.10
CA TRP A 404 1.87 22.69 -5.00
C TRP A 404 3.24 22.01 -5.20
N MET A 405 3.26 20.74 -5.62
CA MET A 405 4.49 19.99 -5.88
C MET A 405 5.34 20.61 -6.99
N ALA A 406 4.70 21.07 -8.08
CA ALA A 406 5.42 21.73 -9.19
C ALA A 406 6.18 22.98 -8.71
N ARG A 407 5.61 23.73 -7.77
CA ARG A 407 6.17 24.98 -7.24
C ARG A 407 7.20 24.75 -6.11
N ASN A 408 7.00 23.73 -5.27
CA ASN A 408 7.71 23.63 -3.99
C ASN A 408 8.60 22.39 -3.84
N ALA A 409 8.29 21.27 -4.50
CA ALA A 409 8.93 20.01 -4.16
C ALA A 409 10.34 19.86 -4.78
N PRO A 410 11.34 19.41 -4.00
CA PRO A 410 12.73 19.36 -4.43
C PRO A 410 12.96 18.46 -5.64
N VAL A 411 12.37 17.27 -5.70
CA VAL A 411 12.63 16.32 -6.79
C VAL A 411 12.03 16.81 -8.12
N PRO A 412 10.74 17.20 -8.21
CA PRO A 412 10.20 17.80 -9.44
C PRO A 412 10.97 19.04 -9.89
N ARG A 413 11.39 19.90 -8.96
CA ARG A 413 12.14 21.12 -9.27
C ARG A 413 13.54 20.81 -9.80
N PHE A 414 14.22 19.81 -9.25
CA PHE A 414 15.51 19.34 -9.76
C PHE A 414 15.38 18.89 -11.21
N PHE A 415 14.42 18.02 -11.52
CA PHE A 415 14.21 17.56 -12.90
C PHE A 415 13.73 18.66 -13.85
N ALA A 416 12.89 19.59 -13.37
CA ALA A 416 12.48 20.75 -14.17
C ALA A 416 13.69 21.63 -14.53
N TRP A 417 14.59 21.86 -13.58
CA TRP A 417 15.84 22.57 -13.80
C TRP A 417 16.76 21.85 -14.78
N VAL A 418 16.96 20.53 -14.64
CA VAL A 418 17.77 19.72 -15.56
C VAL A 418 17.26 19.79 -17.00
N VAL A 419 15.93 19.82 -17.20
CA VAL A 419 15.29 19.85 -18.53
C VAL A 419 15.07 21.29 -19.03
N GLY A 420 15.52 22.31 -18.30
CA GLY A 420 15.40 23.72 -18.70
C GLY A 420 13.98 24.30 -18.64
N ARG A 421 13.06 23.68 -17.89
CA ARG A 421 11.72 24.23 -17.65
C ARG A 421 11.78 25.34 -16.59
N LYS A 422 11.25 26.52 -16.92
CA LYS A 422 11.13 27.61 -15.94
C LYS A 422 10.11 27.23 -14.85
N PRO A 423 10.31 27.63 -13.58
CA PRO A 423 9.33 27.40 -12.53
C PRO A 423 8.00 28.07 -12.88
N ASP A 424 6.88 27.35 -12.69
CA ASP A 424 5.55 27.94 -12.85
C ASP A 424 5.40 29.13 -11.89
N VAL A 425 5.15 30.30 -12.47
CA VAL A 425 4.83 31.53 -11.72
C VAL A 425 3.45 31.33 -11.07
N PRO A 426 3.25 31.66 -9.78
CA PRO A 426 1.94 31.53 -9.15
C PRO A 426 0.87 32.26 -9.97
N ARG A 427 -0.22 31.57 -10.32
CA ARG A 427 -1.43 32.26 -10.77
C ARG A 427 -1.93 33.08 -9.59
N GLU A 428 -1.82 34.40 -9.68
CA GLU A 428 -2.54 35.30 -8.78
C GLU A 428 -4.02 34.97 -8.91
N THR A 429 -4.62 34.50 -7.81
CA THR A 429 -6.06 34.41 -7.69
C THR A 429 -6.57 35.84 -7.64
N GLN A 430 -7.13 36.34 -8.75
CA GLN A 430 -7.90 37.58 -8.72
C GLN A 430 -9.02 37.40 -7.69
N PRO A 431 -9.17 38.31 -6.71
CA PRO A 431 -10.36 38.34 -5.89
C PRO A 431 -11.55 38.60 -6.83
N ALA A 432 -12.57 37.75 -6.76
CA ALA A 432 -13.85 38.05 -7.38
C ALA A 432 -14.45 39.29 -6.68
N GLU A 433 -14.75 40.33 -7.45
CA GLU A 433 -15.66 41.40 -7.04
C GLU A 433 -17.11 40.89 -6.96
#